data_AF-A0A3B4BMS0-F1
#
_entry.id   AF-A0A3B4BMS0-F1
#
_cell.length_a   1.000
_cell.length_b   1.000
_cell.length_c   1.000
_cell.angle_alpha   90.00
_cell.angle_beta   90.00
_cell.angle_gamma   90.00
#
_symmetry.space_group_name_H-M   'P 1'
#
loop_
_entity.id
_entity.type
_entity.pdbx_description
1 polymer ?
#
loop_
_entity_poly.entity_id
_entity_poly.type
_entity_poly.pdbx_seq_one_letter_code
_entity_poly.pdbx_strand_id
1 'polypeptide(L)' 'MFQIKRICCIGAGYVGGPTCSVIAEMCPDITVTVVDVNESRIKAWNSDTLPIYEVLCFSL' A
#
# COMPACT_ATOMS: atom_id res chain seq x y z
N MET A 1 17.03 -21.25 -4.97
CA MET A 1 16.49 -20.35 -3.93
C MET A 1 15.26 -19.67 -4.50
N PHE A 2 14.14 -19.61 -3.76
CA PHE A 2 12.93 -18.94 -4.21
C PHE A 2 13.00 -17.44 -3.88
N GLN A 3 12.54 -16.58 -4.78
CA GLN A 3 12.54 -15.12 -4.61
C GLN A 3 11.13 -14.59 -4.86
N ILE A 4 10.61 -13.82 -3.91
CA ILE A 4 9.31 -13.14 -4.06
C ILE A 4 9.53 -11.90 -4.91
N LYS A 5 8.69 -11.73 -5.94
CA LYS A 5 8.71 -10.56 -6.84
C LYS A 5 7.40 -9.76 -6.86
N ARG A 6 6.32 -10.35 -6.33
CA ARG A 6 5.00 -9.73 -6.30
C ARG A 6 4.29 -10.04 -4.99
N ILE A 7 3.71 -9.03 -4.37
CA ILE A 7 2.92 -9.13 -3.15
C ILE A 7 1.54 -8.53 -3.44
N CYS A 8 0.48 -9.25 -3.07
CA CYS A 8 -0.88 -8.75 -3.12
C CYS A 8 -1.43 -8.68 -1.69
N CYS A 9 -1.94 -7.52 -1.29
CA CYS A 9 -2.57 -7.31 0.01
C CYS A 9 -4.06 -7.04 -0.18
N ILE A 10 -4.90 -7.85 0.46
CA ILE A 10 -6.36 -7.69 0.46
C ILE A 10 -6.74 -6.90 1.71
N GLY A 11 -7.15 -5.65 1.52
CA GLY A 11 -7.56 -4.70 2.55
C GLY A 11 -6.66 -3.47 2.58
N ALA A 12 -7.14 -2.36 2.01
CA ALA A 12 -6.41 -1.08 1.96
C ALA A 12 -6.66 -0.22 3.22
N GLY A 13 -6.76 -0.85 4.38
CA GLY A 13 -7.02 -0.19 5.67
C GLY A 13 -5.75 0.28 6.37
N TYR A 14 -5.90 0.58 7.67
CA TYR A 14 -4.82 1.09 8.54
C TYR A 14 -3.60 0.18 8.63
N VAL A 15 -3.79 -1.13 8.53
CA VAL A 15 -2.67 -2.10 8.58
C VAL A 15 -2.11 -2.33 7.19
N GLY A 16 -2.96 -2.75 6.25
CA GLY A 16 -2.54 -3.20 4.92
C GLY A 16 -1.89 -2.09 4.09
N GLY A 17 -2.44 -0.88 4.10
CA GLY A 17 -1.92 0.26 3.35
C GLY A 17 -0.49 0.63 3.79
N PRO A 18 -0.30 1.16 5.01
CA PRO A 18 1.02 1.57 5.51
C PRO A 18 2.06 0.44 5.47
N THR A 19 1.69 -0.80 5.83
CA THR A 19 2.62 -1.94 5.78
C THR A 19 3.12 -2.18 4.35
N CYS A 20 2.21 -2.17 3.37
CA CYS A 20 2.55 -2.40 1.98
C CYS A 20 3.35 -1.24 1.36
N SER A 21 3.08 -0.02 1.78
CA SER A 21 3.85 1.15 1.36
C SER A 21 5.30 1.06 1.81
N VAL A 22 5.56 0.69 3.07
CA VAL A 22 6.93 0.48 3.57
C VAL A 22 7.63 -0.65 2.83
N ILE A 23 6.94 -1.74 2.53
CA ILE A 23 7.53 -2.84 1.76
C ILE A 23 7.92 -2.36 0.35
N ALA A 24 7.07 -1.58 -0.31
CA ALA A 24 7.38 -1.04 -1.63
C ALA A 24 8.57 -0.07 -1.61
N GLU A 25 8.69 0.76 -0.57
CA GLU A 25 9.80 1.70 -0.37
C GLU A 25 11.12 0.97 -0.08
N MET A 26 11.11 0.00 0.84
CA MET A 26 12.32 -0.69 1.28
C MET A 26 12.78 -1.81 0.33
N CYS A 27 11.87 -2.34 -0.48
CA CYS A 27 12.12 -3.44 -1.42
C CYS A 27 11.71 -3.06 -2.85
N PRO A 28 12.45 -2.18 -3.54
CA PRO A 28 12.06 -1.65 -4.86
C PRO A 28 11.95 -2.73 -5.96
N ASP A 29 12.59 -3.88 -5.76
CA ASP A 29 12.53 -5.04 -6.69
C ASP A 29 11.23 -5.86 -6.57
N ILE A 30 10.34 -5.51 -5.64
CA ILE A 30 9.09 -6.22 -5.38
C ILE A 30 7.92 -5.31 -5.73
N THR A 31 7.05 -5.77 -6.62
CA THR A 31 5.79 -5.08 -6.89
C THR A 31 4.78 -5.39 -5.81
N VAL A 32 4.26 -4.36 -5.13
CA VAL A 32 3.22 -4.50 -4.11
C VAL A 32 1.91 -3.94 -4.66
N THR A 33 0.83 -4.72 -4.61
CA THR A 33 -0.51 -4.30 -5.03
C THR A 33 -1.47 -4.44 -3.86
N VAL A 34 -2.09 -3.34 -3.44
CA VAL A 34 -3.10 -3.33 -2.38
C VAL A 34 -4.48 -3.21 -3.03
N VAL A 35 -5.40 -4.11 -2.67
CA VAL A 35 -6.77 -4.16 -3.21
C VAL A 35 -7.79 -4.06 -2.09
N ASP A 36 -8.95 -3.46 -2.36
CA ASP A 36 -10.05 -3.34 -1.40
C ASP A 36 -11.37 -3.34 -2.18
N VAL A 37 -12.46 -3.82 -1.55
CA VAL A 37 -13.81 -3.78 -2.14
C VAL A 37 -14.36 -2.35 -2.18
N ASN A 38 -13.87 -1.48 -1.30
CA ASN A 38 -14.28 -0.10 -1.24
C ASN A 38 -13.55 0.73 -2.30
N GLU A 39 -14.21 0.96 -3.44
CA GLU A 39 -13.67 1.73 -4.56
C GLU A 39 -13.25 3.16 -4.15
N SER A 40 -14.05 3.84 -3.32
CA SER A 40 -13.73 5.20 -2.85
C SER A 40 -12.44 5.23 -2.03
N ARG A 41 -12.18 4.18 -1.24
CA ARG A 41 -10.93 4.03 -0.48
C ARG A 41 -9.73 3.85 -1.42
N ILE A 42 -9.87 3.03 -2.46
CA ILE A 42 -8.81 2.85 -3.47
C ILE A 42 -8.57 4.15 -4.26
N LYS A 43 -9.63 4.90 -4.59
CA LYS A 43 -9.48 6.22 -5.21
C LYS A 43 -8.72 7.20 -4.32
N ALA A 44 -9.03 7.23 -3.02
CA ALA A 44 -8.31 8.07 -2.06
C ALA A 44 -6.82 7.71 -1.98
N TRP A 45 -6.47 6.41 -1.94
CA TRP A 45 -5.07 5.95 -1.98
C TRP A 45 -4.32 6.34 -3.26
N ASN A 46 -5.02 6.57 -4.37
CA ASN A 46 -4.44 7.01 -5.64
C ASN A 46 -4.62 8.52 -5.88
N SER A 47 -4.83 9.28 -4.82
CA SER A 47 -5.01 10.74 -4.87
C SER A 47 -4.02 11.43 -3.94
N ASP A 48 -3.90 12.75 -4.06
CA ASP A 48 -3.06 13.56 -3.17
C ASP A 48 -3.59 13.61 -1.72
N THR A 49 -4.80 13.09 -1.45
CA THR A 49 -5.40 13.04 -0.12
C THR A 49 -5.61 11.59 0.32
N LEU A 50 -4.66 11.08 1.10
CA LEU A 50 -4.72 9.71 1.60
C LEU A 50 -5.89 9.49 2.57
N PRO A 51 -6.52 8.30 2.57
CA PRO A 51 -7.67 8.01 3.42
C PRO A 51 -7.31 7.84 4.91
N ILE A 52 -6.01 7.77 5.24
CA ILE A 52 -5.47 7.58 6.58
C ILE A 52 -4.39 8.64 6.83
N TYR A 53 -4.47 9.31 7.98
CA TYR A 53 -3.49 10.28 8.44
C TYR A 53 -2.53 9.60 9.40
N GLU A 54 -1.33 9.26 8.95
CA GLU A 54 -0.27 8.64 9.74
C GLU A 54 1.06 9.27 9.37
N VAL A 55 1.97 9.47 10.33
CA VAL A 55 3.25 10.19 10.09
C VAL A 55 4.03 9.61 8.92
N LEU A 56 4.01 8.28 8.79
CA LEU A 56 4.67 7.54 7.72
C LEU A 56 4.00 7.73 6.34
N CYS A 57 2.70 8.02 6.30
CA CYS A 57 1.95 8.19 5.05
C CYS A 57 2.25 9.53 4.35
N PHE A 58 2.81 10.53 5.03
CA PHE A 58 3.15 11.84 4.42
C PHE A 58 4.42 11.81 3.57
N SER A 59 5.23 10.76 3.68
CA SER A 59 6.46 10.59 2.91
C SER A 59 6.25 9.84 1.59
N LEU A 60 5.04 9.33 1.36
CA LEU A 60 4.61 8.59 0.16
C LEU A 60 3.99 9.54 -0.86
#